data_AF-A0AA43RUR0-F1
#
_entry.id   AF-A0AA43RUR0-F1
#
_cell.length_a   1.000
_cell.length_b   1.000
_cell.length_c   1.000
_cell.angle_alpha   90.00
_cell.angle_beta   90.00
_cell.angle_gamma   90.00
#
_symmetry.space_group_name_H-M   'P 1'
#
loop_
_entity.id
_entity.type
_entity.pdbx_description
1 polymer ?
#
loop_
_entity_poly.entity_id
_entity_poly.type
_entity_poly.pdbx_seq_one_letter_code
_entity_poly.pdbx_strand_id
1 'polypeptide(L)'
;MNKNELISASKSLLARLQKVDYDRLPISDYNKQYIRKIYPALAYYMEIYADCLYRGISSSNLSPENITLVDYGGGSGFLSMLAKEIGIGQVIYVDLNPLSVETIKVLKHEVGTGPDIILPGSSDALADWCQARQIQPQLLIATDLIEHVYNLSAFFTDLCRINNEMELIFTTGSTPYNPFVKRKLHRFMKDCESGVAVSPGYYARREQYLRESFPELTEEQLKVWASCTRGVIYDDIKRAVETNHLPFPEDKYNTCDPETGNWAERILPIQRYRISLAPCNYHLSVKKGFYNTHRTNPLQSLLCQLINGLIRISGKAGLFLAPFITLHCKNNK
;
A
#
# COMPACT_ATOMS: atom_id res chain seq x y z
N MET A 1 -14.11 19.63 -8.68
CA MET A 1 -14.72 19.20 -7.40
C MET A 1 -14.26 20.13 -6.28
N ASN A 2 -15.18 20.62 -5.46
CA ASN A 2 -14.86 21.46 -4.31
C ASN A 2 -14.41 20.59 -3.13
N LYS A 3 -13.41 21.03 -2.36
CA LYS A 3 -12.97 20.36 -1.13
C LYS A 3 -14.12 20.17 -0.12
N ASN A 4 -15.08 21.10 -0.09
CA ASN A 4 -16.25 21.00 0.80
C ASN A 4 -17.20 19.84 0.41
N GLU A 5 -17.38 19.57 -0.89
CA GLU A 5 -18.20 18.44 -1.37
C GLU A 5 -17.60 17.11 -0.93
N LEU A 6 -16.29 16.97 -1.09
CA LEU A 6 -15.54 15.79 -0.67
C LEU A 6 -15.61 15.56 0.84
N ILE A 7 -15.49 16.61 1.65
CA ILE A 7 -15.64 16.52 3.11
C ILE A 7 -17.07 16.09 3.48
N SER A 8 -18.08 16.61 2.77
CA SER A 8 -19.48 16.24 3.01
C SER A 8 -19.73 14.77 2.68
N ALA A 9 -19.30 14.31 1.50
CA ALA A 9 -19.41 12.91 1.08
C ALA A 9 -18.68 11.96 2.04
N SER A 10 -17.46 12.33 2.47
CA SER A 10 -16.67 11.60 3.45
C SER A 10 -17.41 11.42 4.78
N LYS A 11 -18.01 12.48 5.33
CA LYS A 11 -18.80 12.42 6.56
C LYS A 11 -20.05 11.55 6.41
N SER A 12 -20.76 11.69 5.28
CA SER A 12 -21.96 10.90 4.98
C SER A 12 -21.64 9.40 4.92
N LEU A 13 -20.59 9.03 4.18
CA LEU A 13 -20.14 7.65 4.07
C LEU A 13 -19.66 7.09 5.42
N LEU A 14 -18.86 7.86 6.17
CA LEU A 14 -18.40 7.48 7.50
C LEU A 14 -19.58 7.13 8.42
N ALA A 15 -20.63 7.96 8.43
CA ALA A 15 -21.82 7.72 9.24
C ALA A 15 -22.58 6.45 8.85
N ARG A 16 -22.55 6.05 7.56
CA ARG A 16 -23.13 4.76 7.12
C ARG A 16 -22.24 3.59 7.51
N LEU A 17 -20.94 3.68 7.27
CA LEU A 17 -19.97 2.65 7.64
C LEU A 17 -19.95 2.37 9.15
N GLN A 18 -20.21 3.38 9.98
CA GLN A 18 -20.30 3.22 11.44
C GLN A 18 -21.57 2.51 11.93
N LYS A 19 -22.59 2.39 11.08
CA LYS A 19 -23.83 1.67 11.39
C LYS A 19 -23.78 0.19 11.04
N VAL A 20 -22.78 -0.23 10.25
CA VAL A 20 -22.62 -1.62 9.83
C VAL A 20 -22.17 -2.48 11.00
N ASP A 21 -22.88 -3.58 11.24
CA ASP A 21 -22.48 -4.63 12.19
C ASP A 21 -21.54 -5.63 11.50
N TYR A 22 -20.26 -5.28 11.45
CA TYR A 22 -19.23 -6.08 10.78
C TYR A 22 -19.08 -7.50 11.33
N ASP A 23 -19.47 -7.73 12.59
CA ASP A 23 -19.34 -9.02 13.24
C ASP A 23 -20.38 -10.02 12.73
N ARG A 24 -21.54 -9.51 12.31
CA ARG A 24 -22.63 -10.30 11.72
C ARG A 24 -22.49 -10.52 10.22
N LEU A 25 -21.61 -9.77 9.54
CA LEU A 25 -21.41 -9.94 8.11
C LEU A 25 -20.80 -11.31 7.79
N PRO A 26 -21.19 -11.93 6.65
CA PRO A 26 -20.63 -13.17 6.15
C PRO A 26 -19.27 -12.95 5.48
N ILE A 27 -18.34 -12.33 6.19
CA ILE A 27 -16.95 -12.07 5.76
C ILE A 27 -15.98 -12.85 6.66
N SER A 28 -14.75 -13.04 6.19
CA SER A 28 -13.73 -13.82 6.91
C SER A 28 -13.39 -13.22 8.28
N ASP A 29 -13.02 -14.06 9.25
CA ASP A 29 -12.55 -13.58 10.56
C ASP A 29 -11.30 -12.71 10.45
N TYR A 30 -10.44 -13.00 9.47
CA TYR A 30 -9.30 -12.17 9.13
C TYR A 30 -9.74 -10.73 8.79
N ASN A 31 -10.71 -10.57 7.89
CA ASN A 31 -11.20 -9.24 7.49
C ASN A 31 -11.99 -8.56 8.61
N LYS A 32 -12.74 -9.31 9.44
CA LYS A 32 -13.37 -8.75 10.65
C LYS A 32 -12.32 -8.16 11.59
N GLN A 33 -11.25 -8.90 11.88
CA GLN A 33 -10.16 -8.41 12.73
C GLN A 33 -9.45 -7.21 12.11
N TYR A 34 -9.20 -7.23 10.79
CA TYR A 34 -8.60 -6.12 10.07
C TYR A 34 -9.47 -4.84 10.17
N ILE A 35 -10.76 -4.95 9.89
CA ILE A 35 -11.72 -3.83 10.00
C ILE A 35 -11.78 -3.32 11.44
N ARG A 36 -11.84 -4.20 12.46
CA ARG A 36 -11.84 -3.79 13.87
C ARG A 36 -10.59 -2.98 14.25
N LYS A 37 -9.43 -3.24 13.65
CA LYS A 37 -8.21 -2.45 13.87
C LYS A 37 -8.28 -1.06 13.21
N ILE A 38 -8.94 -0.96 12.05
CA ILE A 38 -9.11 0.30 11.31
C ILE A 38 -10.20 1.17 11.94
N TYR A 39 -11.28 0.55 12.43
CA TYR A 39 -12.51 1.20 12.85
C TYR A 39 -12.31 2.38 13.83
N PRO A 40 -11.45 2.29 14.88
CA PRO A 40 -11.20 3.40 15.80
C PRO A 40 -10.58 4.64 15.14
N ALA A 41 -9.96 4.48 13.97
CA ALA A 41 -9.31 5.55 13.20
C ALA A 41 -9.98 5.76 11.83
N LEU A 42 -11.19 5.23 11.60
CA LEU A 42 -11.84 5.28 10.29
C LEU A 42 -12.00 6.71 9.74
N ALA A 43 -12.33 7.67 10.61
CA ALA A 43 -12.40 9.09 10.22
C ALA A 43 -11.07 9.63 9.68
N TYR A 44 -9.95 9.20 10.25
CA TYR A 44 -8.62 9.60 9.80
C TYR A 44 -8.24 8.94 8.47
N TYR A 45 -8.57 7.66 8.26
CA TYR A 45 -8.38 7.03 6.96
C TYR A 45 -9.23 7.69 5.88
N MET A 46 -10.47 8.08 6.20
CA MET A 46 -11.32 8.85 5.29
C MET A 46 -10.71 10.19 4.89
N GLU A 47 -10.01 10.88 5.80
CA GLU A 47 -9.25 12.09 5.46
C GLU A 47 -8.07 11.80 4.53
N ILE A 48 -7.36 10.69 4.72
CA ILE A 48 -6.29 10.26 3.82
C ILE A 48 -6.85 9.96 2.42
N TYR A 49 -7.93 9.19 2.34
CA TYR A 49 -8.61 8.88 1.08
C TYR A 49 -9.09 10.13 0.36
N ALA A 50 -9.70 11.07 1.09
CA ALA A 50 -10.09 12.36 0.56
C ALA A 50 -8.89 13.17 0.04
N ASP A 51 -7.77 13.23 0.78
CA ASP A 51 -6.57 13.94 0.29
C ASP A 51 -6.02 13.29 -0.99
N CYS A 52 -6.03 11.96 -1.10
CA CYS A 52 -5.61 11.25 -2.32
C CYS A 52 -6.55 11.53 -3.50
N LEU A 53 -7.86 11.40 -3.30
CA LEU A 53 -8.88 11.67 -4.34
C LEU A 53 -8.79 13.13 -4.80
N TYR A 54 -8.72 14.09 -3.87
CA TYR A 54 -8.59 15.50 -4.21
C TYR A 54 -7.36 15.77 -5.08
N ARG A 55 -6.21 15.21 -4.72
CA ARG A 55 -4.96 15.37 -5.49
C ARG A 55 -5.08 14.77 -6.88
N GLY A 56 -5.55 13.52 -6.97
CA GLY A 56 -5.62 12.79 -8.24
C GLY A 56 -6.61 13.42 -9.21
N ILE A 57 -7.79 13.80 -8.73
CA ILE A 57 -8.79 14.49 -9.54
C ILE A 57 -8.25 15.84 -10.00
N SER A 58 -7.68 16.63 -9.08
CA SER A 58 -7.13 17.96 -9.42
C SER A 58 -5.97 17.89 -10.41
N SER A 59 -5.16 16.83 -10.40
CA SER A 59 -4.03 16.69 -11.32
C SER A 59 -4.42 16.12 -12.69
N SER A 60 -5.51 15.37 -12.77
CA SER A 60 -6.05 14.82 -14.03
C SER A 60 -6.65 15.88 -14.96
N ASN A 61 -7.04 17.05 -14.43
CA ASN A 61 -7.81 18.09 -15.15
C ASN A 61 -9.16 17.60 -15.72
N LEU A 62 -9.69 16.49 -15.21
CA LEU A 62 -10.99 15.93 -15.59
C LEU A 62 -12.01 16.15 -14.48
N SER A 63 -13.28 16.20 -14.86
CA SER A 63 -14.37 16.13 -13.90
C SER A 63 -14.51 14.68 -13.37
N PRO A 64 -14.94 14.47 -12.11
CA PRO A 64 -15.02 13.15 -11.49
C PRO A 64 -15.75 12.10 -12.33
N GLU A 65 -16.85 12.48 -12.97
CA GLU A 65 -17.67 11.59 -13.79
C GLU A 65 -16.96 11.06 -15.04
N ASN A 66 -15.87 11.71 -15.46
CA ASN A 66 -15.03 11.31 -16.59
C ASN A 66 -13.76 10.56 -16.17
N ILE A 67 -13.61 10.24 -14.88
CA ILE A 67 -12.46 9.51 -14.36
C ILE A 67 -12.82 8.03 -14.20
N THR A 68 -11.99 7.17 -14.76
CA THR A 68 -11.86 5.78 -14.35
C THR A 68 -10.74 5.68 -13.31
N LEU A 69 -11.10 5.34 -12.07
CA LEU A 69 -10.21 5.18 -10.93
C LEU A 69 -9.90 3.69 -10.70
N VAL A 70 -8.63 3.37 -10.44
CA VAL A 70 -8.21 2.09 -9.85
C VAL A 70 -7.93 2.29 -8.36
N ASP A 71 -8.66 1.56 -7.52
CA ASP A 71 -8.36 1.36 -6.09
C ASP A 71 -7.54 0.07 -5.96
N TYR A 72 -6.21 0.22 -5.92
CA TYR A 72 -5.28 -0.91 -5.99
C TYR A 72 -4.79 -1.32 -4.59
N GLY A 73 -4.99 -2.60 -4.25
CA GLY A 73 -4.90 -3.09 -2.87
C GLY A 73 -6.01 -2.53 -2.01
N GLY A 74 -7.24 -2.52 -2.53
CA GLY A 74 -8.34 -1.78 -1.93
C GLY A 74 -8.76 -2.30 -0.55
N GLY A 75 -8.34 -3.49 -0.13
CA GLY A 75 -8.61 -4.04 1.20
C GLY A 75 -10.11 -4.11 1.46
N SER A 76 -10.60 -3.39 2.47
CA SER A 76 -12.04 -3.29 2.77
C SER A 76 -12.85 -2.46 1.75
N GLY A 77 -12.20 -1.82 0.78
CA GLY A 77 -12.80 -1.04 -0.32
C GLY A 77 -13.46 0.27 0.09
N PHE A 78 -13.10 0.81 1.26
CA PHE A 78 -13.62 2.09 1.74
C PHE A 78 -13.23 3.28 0.84
N LEU A 79 -12.05 3.24 0.23
CA LEU A 79 -11.64 4.22 -0.77
C LEU A 79 -12.52 4.14 -2.02
N SER A 80 -12.76 2.93 -2.55
CA SER A 80 -13.69 2.71 -3.67
C SER A 80 -15.10 3.26 -3.40
N MET A 81 -15.63 3.03 -2.20
CA MET A 81 -16.93 3.58 -1.79
C MET A 81 -16.92 5.11 -1.78
N LEU A 82 -15.89 5.72 -1.17
CA LEU A 82 -15.78 7.17 -1.14
C LEU A 82 -15.65 7.76 -2.55
N ALA A 83 -14.91 7.11 -3.44
CA ALA A 83 -14.78 7.52 -4.83
C ALA A 83 -16.14 7.55 -5.55
N LYS A 84 -16.99 6.54 -5.33
CA LYS A 84 -18.35 6.55 -5.90
C LYS A 84 -19.25 7.64 -5.30
N GLU A 85 -19.16 7.89 -4.00
CA GLU A 85 -19.93 8.94 -3.33
C GLU A 85 -19.67 10.34 -3.87
N ILE A 86 -18.46 10.58 -4.40
CA ILE A 86 -18.08 11.87 -4.96
C ILE A 86 -18.27 11.95 -6.48
N GLY A 87 -18.94 10.94 -7.07
CA GLY A 87 -19.30 10.93 -8.47
C GLY A 87 -18.20 10.48 -9.43
N ILE A 88 -17.20 9.70 -8.99
CA ILE A 88 -16.26 9.07 -9.92
C ILE A 88 -17.02 8.17 -10.91
N GLY A 89 -16.75 8.38 -12.20
CA GLY A 89 -17.44 7.70 -13.30
C GLY A 89 -17.37 6.19 -13.17
N GLN A 90 -16.17 5.64 -13.17
CA GLN A 90 -15.92 4.21 -12.97
C GLN A 90 -14.86 3.96 -11.90
N VAL A 91 -15.11 3.00 -11.01
CA VAL A 91 -14.16 2.56 -9.98
C VAL A 91 -13.87 1.07 -10.16
N ILE A 92 -12.60 0.74 -10.38
CA ILE A 92 -12.05 -0.60 -10.48
C ILE A 92 -11.33 -0.90 -9.17
N TYR A 93 -11.87 -1.80 -8.37
CA TYR A 93 -11.20 -2.34 -7.20
C TYR A 93 -10.30 -3.49 -7.62
N VAL A 94 -9.06 -3.49 -7.13
CA VAL A 94 -8.08 -4.58 -7.34
C VAL A 94 -7.50 -5.00 -6.01
N ASP A 95 -7.46 -6.31 -5.73
CA ASP A 95 -6.78 -6.85 -4.55
C ASP A 95 -6.31 -8.29 -4.83
N LEU A 96 -5.14 -8.63 -4.29
CA LEU A 96 -4.57 -9.98 -4.42
C LEU A 96 -5.19 -10.95 -3.41
N ASN A 97 -5.67 -10.46 -2.27
CA ASN A 97 -6.24 -11.29 -1.23
C ASN A 97 -7.69 -11.67 -1.57
N PRO A 98 -7.99 -12.95 -1.83
CA PRO A 98 -9.35 -13.38 -2.16
C PRO A 98 -10.35 -13.09 -1.04
N LEU A 99 -9.91 -13.07 0.23
CA LEU A 99 -10.79 -12.75 1.36
C LEU A 99 -11.19 -11.27 1.35
N SER A 100 -10.30 -10.37 0.93
CA SER A 100 -10.62 -8.95 0.72
C SER A 100 -11.58 -8.75 -0.44
N VAL A 101 -11.36 -9.48 -1.55
CA VAL A 101 -12.25 -9.48 -2.73
C VAL A 101 -13.68 -9.90 -2.38
N GLU A 102 -13.85 -10.97 -1.58
CA GLU A 102 -15.18 -11.36 -1.10
C GLU A 102 -15.77 -10.35 -0.11
N THR A 103 -14.93 -9.78 0.75
CA THR A 103 -15.36 -8.76 1.73
C THR A 103 -15.94 -7.52 1.06
N ILE A 104 -15.30 -6.98 0.01
CA ILE A 104 -15.82 -5.79 -0.67
C ILE A 104 -17.12 -6.07 -1.42
N LYS A 105 -17.35 -7.29 -1.93
CA LYS A 105 -18.65 -7.66 -2.52
C LYS A 105 -19.77 -7.54 -1.48
N VAL A 106 -19.56 -8.11 -0.29
CA VAL A 106 -20.53 -8.04 0.81
C VAL A 106 -20.74 -6.59 1.27
N LEU A 107 -19.66 -5.85 1.52
CA LEU A 107 -19.75 -4.48 2.01
C LEU A 107 -20.41 -3.53 1.00
N LYS A 108 -20.16 -3.71 -0.31
CA LYS A 108 -20.83 -2.94 -1.36
C LYS A 108 -22.35 -3.08 -1.27
N HIS A 109 -22.85 -4.29 -1.05
CA HIS A 109 -24.28 -4.54 -0.89
C HIS A 109 -24.83 -3.96 0.41
N GLU A 110 -24.12 -4.15 1.53
CA GLU A 110 -24.53 -3.66 2.85
C GLU A 110 -24.61 -2.12 2.92
N VAL A 111 -23.64 -1.43 2.34
CA VAL A 111 -23.54 0.04 2.40
C VAL A 111 -24.35 0.70 1.27
N GLY A 112 -24.65 -0.04 0.20
CA GLY A 112 -25.38 0.43 -0.98
C GLY A 112 -24.54 1.29 -1.95
N THR A 113 -23.21 1.29 -1.79
CA THR A 113 -22.25 1.98 -2.66
C THR A 113 -20.93 1.22 -2.67
N GLY A 114 -20.13 1.33 -3.73
CA GLY A 114 -18.87 0.60 -3.86
C GLY A 114 -18.42 0.44 -5.31
N PRO A 115 -17.28 -0.22 -5.55
CA PRO A 115 -16.63 -0.26 -6.86
C PRO A 115 -17.55 -0.85 -7.95
N ASP A 116 -17.43 -0.36 -9.17
CA ASP A 116 -18.19 -0.86 -10.33
C ASP A 116 -17.66 -2.24 -10.77
N ILE A 117 -16.34 -2.40 -10.72
CA ILE A 117 -15.62 -3.63 -11.10
C ILE A 117 -14.79 -4.08 -9.91
N ILE A 118 -14.81 -5.39 -9.62
CA ILE A 118 -14.00 -6.03 -8.59
C ILE A 118 -13.13 -7.07 -9.30
N LEU A 119 -11.81 -6.83 -9.33
CA LEU A 119 -10.83 -7.64 -10.02
C LEU A 119 -9.86 -8.29 -9.02
N PRO A 120 -9.92 -9.62 -8.81
CA PRO A 120 -8.87 -10.31 -8.05
C PRO A 120 -7.58 -10.35 -8.87
N GLY A 121 -6.44 -10.00 -8.26
CA GLY A 121 -5.12 -10.20 -8.87
C GLY A 121 -4.10 -9.09 -8.59
N SER A 122 -3.00 -9.17 -9.33
CA SER A 122 -1.86 -8.26 -9.31
C SER A 122 -1.86 -7.28 -10.50
N SER A 123 -0.77 -6.53 -10.70
CA SER A 123 -0.66 -5.47 -11.69
C SER A 123 -0.71 -5.99 -13.13
N ASP A 124 -0.16 -7.17 -13.37
CA ASP A 124 -0.23 -7.91 -14.63
C ASP A 124 -1.68 -8.30 -14.96
N ALA A 125 -2.43 -8.83 -14.00
CA ALA A 125 -3.84 -9.18 -14.18
C ALA A 125 -4.70 -7.94 -14.48
N LEU A 126 -4.44 -6.82 -13.80
CA LEU A 126 -5.07 -5.54 -14.12
C LEU A 126 -4.70 -5.09 -15.55
N ALA A 127 -3.44 -5.19 -15.92
CA ALA A 127 -2.96 -4.77 -17.23
C ALA A 127 -3.58 -5.58 -18.37
N ASP A 128 -3.63 -6.90 -18.22
CA ASP A 128 -4.23 -7.80 -19.21
C ASP A 128 -5.75 -7.57 -19.30
N TRP A 129 -6.43 -7.34 -18.18
CA TRP A 129 -7.87 -7.03 -18.15
C TRP A 129 -8.19 -5.70 -18.85
N CYS A 130 -7.40 -4.66 -18.57
CA CYS A 130 -7.52 -3.34 -19.20
C CYS A 130 -7.26 -3.43 -20.71
N GLN A 131 -6.22 -4.14 -21.13
CA GLN A 131 -5.90 -4.35 -22.53
C GLN A 131 -7.04 -5.06 -23.27
N ALA A 132 -7.56 -6.16 -22.70
CA ALA A 132 -8.64 -6.94 -23.31
C ALA A 132 -9.93 -6.14 -23.48
N ARG A 133 -10.18 -5.13 -22.64
CA ARG A 133 -11.38 -4.28 -22.67
C ARG A 133 -11.16 -2.89 -23.25
N GLN A 134 -9.92 -2.58 -23.67
CA GLN A 134 -9.52 -1.26 -24.15
C GLN A 134 -9.85 -0.14 -23.14
N ILE A 135 -9.71 -0.43 -21.85
CA ILE A 135 -9.93 0.54 -20.77
C ILE A 135 -8.58 1.14 -20.37
N GLN A 136 -8.52 2.47 -20.34
CA GLN A 136 -7.36 3.24 -19.90
C GLN A 136 -7.78 4.07 -18.68
N PRO A 137 -7.51 3.63 -17.44
CA PRO A 137 -7.81 4.40 -16.25
C PRO A 137 -7.00 5.70 -16.18
N GLN A 138 -7.61 6.76 -15.66
CA GLN A 138 -6.98 8.08 -15.53
C GLN A 138 -6.24 8.23 -14.20
N LEU A 139 -6.66 7.49 -13.18
CA LEU A 139 -6.15 7.62 -11.81
C LEU A 139 -6.00 6.24 -11.18
N LEU A 140 -4.88 6.01 -10.52
CA LEU A 140 -4.66 4.90 -9.61
C LEU A 140 -4.32 5.45 -8.23
N ILE A 141 -5.03 4.97 -7.22
CA ILE A 141 -4.72 5.24 -5.81
C ILE A 141 -4.45 3.89 -5.13
N ALA A 142 -3.36 3.82 -4.37
CA ALA A 142 -3.05 2.68 -3.51
C ALA A 142 -2.55 3.18 -2.16
N THR A 143 -3.20 2.76 -1.08
CA THR A 143 -2.83 3.18 0.27
C THR A 143 -2.30 2.01 1.06
N ASP A 144 -1.11 2.15 1.67
CA ASP A 144 -0.51 1.12 2.54
C ASP A 144 -0.22 -0.18 1.75
N LEU A 145 0.39 -0.03 0.56
CA LEU A 145 0.63 -1.13 -0.38
C LEU A 145 2.02 -1.11 -0.99
N ILE A 146 2.54 0.05 -1.38
CA ILE A 146 3.75 0.13 -2.21
C ILE A 146 4.99 -0.42 -1.49
N GLU A 147 5.00 -0.34 -0.16
CA GLU A 147 6.01 -0.94 0.72
C GLU A 147 6.00 -2.46 0.74
N HIS A 148 4.92 -3.11 0.31
CA HIS A 148 4.71 -4.55 0.29
C HIS A 148 5.04 -5.20 -1.07
N VAL A 149 5.08 -4.40 -2.15
CA VAL A 149 5.32 -4.87 -3.51
C VAL A 149 6.74 -5.43 -3.66
N TYR A 150 6.85 -6.72 -4.00
CA TYR A 150 8.14 -7.40 -4.17
C TYR A 150 9.00 -6.73 -5.25
N ASN A 151 8.55 -6.82 -6.50
CA ASN A 151 9.22 -6.28 -7.68
C ASN A 151 8.56 -4.96 -8.12
N LEU A 152 9.09 -3.86 -7.60
CA LEU A 152 8.58 -2.51 -7.87
C LEU A 152 8.72 -2.09 -9.34
N SER A 153 9.78 -2.55 -10.03
CA SER A 153 10.01 -2.25 -11.44
C SER A 153 9.00 -2.94 -12.34
N ALA A 154 8.71 -4.22 -12.10
CA ALA A 154 7.66 -4.93 -12.82
C ALA A 154 6.29 -4.29 -12.58
N PHE A 155 5.98 -3.99 -11.32
CA PHE A 155 4.74 -3.31 -10.93
C PHE A 155 4.53 -1.99 -11.71
N PHE A 156 5.52 -1.09 -11.73
CA PHE A 156 5.36 0.15 -12.50
C PHE A 156 5.31 -0.10 -14.01
N THR A 157 6.07 -1.06 -14.53
CA THR A 157 6.03 -1.40 -15.97
C THR A 157 4.63 -1.82 -16.40
N ASP A 158 3.95 -2.65 -15.60
CA ASP A 158 2.57 -3.05 -15.85
C ASP A 158 1.62 -1.85 -15.83
N LEU A 159 1.75 -0.94 -14.85
CA LEU A 159 0.92 0.25 -14.76
C LEU A 159 1.11 1.19 -15.96
N CYS A 160 2.36 1.36 -16.42
CA CYS A 160 2.65 2.19 -17.59
C CYS A 160 2.14 1.57 -18.90
N ARG A 161 2.08 0.23 -18.98
CA ARG A 161 1.51 -0.51 -20.11
C ARG A 161 0.00 -0.28 -20.23
N ILE A 162 -0.70 -0.09 -19.11
CA ILE A 162 -2.13 0.23 -19.08
C ILE A 162 -2.38 1.62 -19.66
N ASN A 163 -1.77 2.64 -19.04
CA ASN A 163 -1.88 4.02 -19.46
C ASN A 163 -0.66 4.78 -18.93
N ASN A 164 0.22 5.19 -19.85
CA ASN A 164 1.43 5.92 -19.49
C ASN A 164 1.16 7.36 -19.01
N GLU A 165 -0.07 7.87 -19.09
CA GLU A 165 -0.48 9.17 -18.54
C GLU A 165 -1.27 9.07 -17.23
N MET A 166 -1.49 7.85 -16.73
CA MET A 166 -2.26 7.63 -15.52
C MET A 166 -1.65 8.38 -14.32
N GLU A 167 -2.46 9.13 -13.59
CA GLU A 167 -2.02 9.75 -12.34
C GLU A 167 -1.87 8.63 -11.29
N LEU A 168 -0.68 8.49 -10.67
CA LEU A 168 -0.45 7.46 -9.66
C LEU A 168 -0.25 8.11 -8.29
N ILE A 169 -1.06 7.69 -7.31
CA ILE A 169 -0.98 8.19 -5.94
C ILE A 169 -0.80 7.00 -4.98
N PHE A 170 0.30 7.02 -4.26
CA PHE A 170 0.58 6.04 -3.21
C PHE A 170 0.69 6.73 -1.86
N THR A 171 0.13 6.15 -0.80
CA THR A 171 0.50 6.52 0.57
C THR A 171 1.23 5.38 1.22
N THR A 172 2.32 5.68 1.93
CA THR A 172 3.11 4.67 2.65
C THR A 172 3.48 5.14 4.04
N GLY A 173 3.22 4.29 5.02
CA GLY A 173 3.69 4.44 6.39
C GLY A 173 5.19 4.19 6.51
N SER A 174 5.79 3.47 5.56
CA SER A 174 7.20 3.11 5.48
C SER A 174 8.11 4.26 5.02
N THR A 175 7.92 5.45 5.61
CA THR A 175 8.68 6.65 5.26
C THR A 175 10.18 6.52 5.61
N PRO A 176 11.10 6.84 4.68
CA PRO A 176 12.54 6.82 4.95
C PRO A 176 13.02 8.04 5.74
N TYR A 177 12.13 8.99 6.06
CA TYR A 177 12.48 10.28 6.66
C TYR A 177 12.33 10.29 8.19
N ASN A 178 11.23 9.76 8.73
CA ASN A 178 10.90 9.90 10.14
C ASN A 178 11.66 8.86 10.99
N PRO A 179 12.63 9.27 11.84
CA PRO A 179 13.46 8.32 12.60
C PRO A 179 12.67 7.47 13.59
N PHE A 180 11.57 7.99 14.14
CA PHE A 180 10.72 7.24 15.07
C PHE A 180 9.98 6.11 14.35
N VAL A 181 9.43 6.41 13.18
CA VAL A 181 8.76 5.42 12.33
C VAL A 181 9.76 4.35 11.89
N LYS A 182 10.93 4.74 11.38
CA LYS A 182 11.99 3.80 10.98
C LYS A 182 12.39 2.87 12.12
N ARG A 183 12.58 3.39 13.33
CA ARG A 183 12.96 2.56 14.50
C ARG A 183 11.87 1.52 14.80
N LYS A 184 10.59 1.90 14.73
CA LYS A 184 9.46 0.98 14.93
C LYS A 184 9.45 -0.13 13.88
N LEU A 185 9.61 0.24 12.60
CA LEU A 185 9.60 -0.71 11.50
C LEU A 185 10.80 -1.66 11.54
N HIS A 186 12.01 -1.18 11.83
CA HIS A 186 13.17 -2.05 12.01
C HIS A 186 12.99 -3.06 13.16
N ARG A 187 12.28 -2.69 14.24
CA ARG A 187 11.93 -3.63 15.31
C ARG A 187 10.99 -4.71 14.78
N PHE A 188 9.94 -4.31 14.08
CA PHE A 188 8.99 -5.23 13.47
C PHE A 188 9.66 -6.21 12.49
N MET A 189 10.53 -5.71 11.59
CA MET A 189 11.28 -6.56 10.66
C MET A 189 12.17 -7.59 11.38
N LYS A 190 12.83 -7.19 12.47
CA LYS A 190 13.59 -8.13 13.32
C LYS A 190 12.67 -9.19 13.94
N ASP A 191 11.48 -8.79 14.37
CA ASP A 191 10.50 -9.69 14.97
C ASP A 191 9.96 -10.70 13.93
N CYS A 192 9.81 -10.29 12.66
CA CYS A 192 9.51 -11.21 11.55
C CYS A 192 10.66 -12.18 11.29
N GLU A 193 11.91 -11.70 11.28
CA GLU A 193 13.09 -12.56 11.08
C GLU A 193 13.24 -13.59 12.21
N SER A 194 13.03 -13.18 13.47
CA SER A 194 13.28 -14.02 14.65
C SER A 194 12.14 -14.93 15.05
N GLY A 195 10.95 -14.82 14.43
CA GLY A 195 9.81 -15.65 14.78
C GLY A 195 8.80 -15.02 15.75
N VAL A 196 9.03 -13.79 16.20
CA VAL A 196 8.21 -13.11 17.23
C VAL A 196 6.92 -12.55 16.63
N ALA A 197 7.01 -11.93 15.45
CA ALA A 197 5.84 -11.37 14.76
C ALA A 197 5.14 -12.38 13.84
N VAL A 198 5.89 -13.36 13.33
CA VAL A 198 5.42 -14.41 12.42
C VAL A 198 6.13 -15.70 12.79
N SER A 199 5.42 -16.82 12.91
CA SER A 199 6.02 -18.12 13.23
C SER A 199 5.70 -19.16 12.14
N PRO A 200 6.70 -19.90 11.61
CA PRO A 200 8.13 -19.72 11.83
C PRO A 200 8.62 -18.38 11.24
N GLY A 201 9.69 -17.82 11.82
CA GLY A 201 10.30 -16.57 11.35
C GLY A 201 10.93 -16.71 9.98
N TYR A 202 11.09 -15.58 9.27
CA TYR A 202 11.53 -15.61 7.87
C TYR A 202 12.95 -16.17 7.68
N TYR A 203 13.86 -15.97 8.64
CA TYR A 203 15.17 -16.61 8.59
C TYR A 203 15.05 -18.14 8.64
N ALA A 204 14.28 -18.66 9.60
CA ALA A 204 14.09 -20.09 9.79
C ALA A 204 13.44 -20.74 8.56
N ARG A 205 12.47 -20.05 7.94
CA ARG A 205 11.85 -20.47 6.68
C ARG A 205 12.87 -20.61 5.54
N ARG A 206 13.73 -19.61 5.34
CA ARG A 206 14.80 -19.68 4.32
C ARG A 206 15.81 -20.78 4.61
N GLU A 207 16.24 -20.91 5.86
CA GLU A 207 17.19 -21.95 6.28
C GLU A 207 16.61 -23.37 6.07
N GLN A 208 15.33 -23.57 6.39
CA GLN A 208 14.63 -24.83 6.12
C GLN A 208 14.56 -25.11 4.61
N TYR A 209 14.10 -24.15 3.82
CA TYR A 209 14.03 -24.28 2.36
C TYR A 209 15.37 -24.65 1.73
N LEU A 210 16.45 -23.98 2.16
CA LEU A 210 17.81 -24.25 1.68
C LEU A 210 18.27 -25.66 2.04
N ARG A 211 18.02 -26.11 3.28
CA ARG A 211 18.38 -27.46 3.73
C ARG A 211 17.66 -28.55 2.94
N GLU A 212 16.40 -28.32 2.59
CA GLU A 212 15.59 -29.26 1.82
C GLU A 212 15.94 -29.26 0.32
N SER A 213 16.24 -28.09 -0.25
CA SER A 213 16.47 -27.92 -1.69
C SER A 213 17.92 -28.16 -2.13
N PHE A 214 18.87 -27.97 -1.21
CA PHE A 214 20.32 -28.03 -1.48
C PHE A 214 21.04 -28.82 -0.38
N PRO A 215 20.81 -30.15 -0.29
CA PRO A 215 21.35 -31.01 0.77
C PRO A 215 22.89 -31.11 0.78
N GLU A 216 23.55 -30.68 -0.28
CA GLU A 216 25.00 -30.61 -0.39
C GLU A 216 25.63 -29.43 0.36
N LEU A 217 24.83 -28.42 0.75
CA LEU A 217 25.33 -27.28 1.51
C LEU A 217 25.68 -27.69 2.94
N THR A 218 26.86 -27.27 3.40
CA THR A 218 27.24 -27.44 4.81
C THR A 218 26.41 -26.53 5.71
N GLU A 219 26.31 -26.85 7.00
CA GLU A 219 25.60 -26.00 7.98
C GLU A 219 26.17 -24.57 8.07
N GLU A 220 27.44 -24.35 7.75
CA GLU A 220 28.01 -23.00 7.66
C GLU A 220 27.48 -22.26 6.43
N GLN A 221 27.48 -22.93 5.27
CA GLN A 221 26.94 -22.37 4.03
C GLN A 221 25.44 -22.08 4.15
N LEU A 222 24.66 -22.96 4.76
CA LEU A 222 23.23 -22.75 5.00
C LEU A 222 22.97 -21.44 5.76
N LYS A 223 23.72 -21.18 6.83
CA LYS A 223 23.60 -19.94 7.62
C LYS A 223 23.97 -18.69 6.83
N VAL A 224 25.04 -18.77 6.03
CA VAL A 224 25.46 -17.67 5.15
C VAL A 224 24.36 -17.37 4.12
N TRP A 225 23.89 -18.39 3.41
CA TRP A 225 22.82 -18.24 2.42
C TRP A 225 21.53 -17.71 3.03
N ALA A 226 21.04 -18.30 4.14
CA ALA A 226 19.81 -17.85 4.80
C ALA A 226 19.88 -16.39 5.27
N SER A 227 21.08 -15.92 5.66
CA SER A 227 21.34 -14.54 6.06
C SER A 227 21.40 -13.58 4.87
N CYS A 228 22.14 -13.94 3.83
CA CYS A 228 22.36 -13.10 2.65
C CYS A 228 21.13 -13.02 1.74
N THR A 229 20.25 -14.01 1.81
CA THR A 229 18.98 -14.05 1.06
C THR A 229 17.82 -13.37 1.79
N ARG A 230 18.10 -12.57 2.82
CA ARG A 230 17.08 -11.71 3.42
C ARG A 230 16.42 -10.82 2.35
N GLY A 231 15.08 -10.81 2.33
CA GLY A 231 14.33 -10.01 1.37
C GLY A 231 14.27 -10.60 -0.04
N VAL A 232 14.54 -11.91 -0.18
CA VAL A 232 14.52 -12.64 -1.45
C VAL A 232 13.54 -13.81 -1.35
N ILE A 233 12.75 -14.05 -2.40
CA ILE A 233 11.79 -15.17 -2.46
C ILE A 233 12.47 -16.50 -2.82
N TYR A 234 11.85 -17.63 -2.51
CA TYR A 234 12.42 -18.96 -2.76
C TYR A 234 12.89 -19.19 -4.19
N ASP A 235 12.10 -18.80 -5.19
CA ASP A 235 12.51 -18.93 -6.60
C ASP A 235 13.79 -18.16 -6.92
N ASP A 236 13.94 -16.98 -6.33
CA ASP A 236 15.11 -16.12 -6.52
C ASP A 236 16.31 -16.62 -5.68
N ILE A 237 16.05 -17.19 -4.50
CA ILE A 237 17.05 -17.90 -3.69
C ILE A 237 17.61 -19.07 -4.47
N LYS A 238 16.74 -19.89 -5.07
CA LYS A 238 17.14 -21.03 -5.89
C LYS A 238 18.08 -20.60 -7.00
N ARG A 239 17.68 -19.60 -7.80
CA ARG A 239 18.51 -19.06 -8.87
C ARG A 239 19.84 -18.52 -8.36
N ALA A 240 19.85 -17.87 -7.20
CA ALA A 240 21.07 -17.34 -6.59
C ALA A 240 22.06 -18.45 -6.19
N VAL A 241 21.57 -19.55 -5.59
CA VAL A 241 22.41 -20.71 -5.23
C VAL A 241 22.93 -21.42 -6.47
N GLU A 242 22.06 -21.68 -7.46
CA GLU A 242 22.43 -22.37 -8.71
C GLU A 242 23.46 -21.59 -9.53
N THR A 243 23.39 -20.25 -9.50
CA THR A 243 24.37 -19.38 -10.17
C THR A 243 25.58 -19.03 -9.30
N ASN A 244 25.62 -19.54 -8.06
CA ASN A 244 26.60 -19.21 -7.04
C ASN A 244 26.80 -17.68 -6.87
N HIS A 245 25.71 -16.92 -6.98
CA HIS A 245 25.68 -15.48 -6.83
C HIS A 245 24.98 -15.10 -5.53
N LEU A 246 25.75 -14.83 -4.49
CA LEU A 246 25.23 -14.48 -3.17
C LEU A 246 24.59 -13.07 -3.20
N PRO A 247 23.28 -12.93 -2.93
CA PRO A 247 22.64 -11.62 -2.88
C PRO A 247 23.19 -10.78 -1.73
N PHE A 248 23.15 -9.45 -1.90
CA PHE A 248 23.51 -8.51 -0.85
C PHE A 248 22.28 -7.67 -0.47
N PRO A 249 21.79 -7.75 0.78
CA PRO A 249 20.65 -6.95 1.21
C PRO A 249 21.06 -5.47 1.28
N GLU A 250 20.38 -4.62 0.49
CA GLU A 250 20.69 -3.18 0.43
C GLU A 250 20.49 -2.47 1.78
N ASP A 251 19.50 -2.91 2.56
CA ASP A 251 19.27 -2.48 3.93
C ASP A 251 19.32 -3.69 4.86
N LYS A 252 20.00 -3.55 5.99
CA LYS A 252 20.22 -4.66 6.93
C LYS A 252 18.96 -5.14 7.66
N TYR A 253 17.84 -4.41 7.62
CA TYR A 253 16.61 -4.75 8.32
C TYR A 253 15.50 -5.17 7.37
N ASN A 254 15.39 -4.55 6.19
CA ASN A 254 14.35 -4.89 5.22
C ASN A 254 14.31 -6.40 4.97
N THR A 255 13.13 -6.99 5.07
CA THR A 255 12.89 -8.42 4.86
C THR A 255 11.50 -8.64 4.27
N CYS A 256 11.29 -9.77 3.61
CA CYS A 256 10.01 -10.18 3.07
C CYS A 256 9.71 -11.63 3.48
N ASP A 257 8.44 -12.00 3.40
CA ASP A 257 8.07 -13.42 3.43
C ASP A 257 8.70 -14.08 2.18
N PRO A 258 9.60 -15.08 2.36
CA PRO A 258 10.28 -15.70 1.22
C PRO A 258 9.35 -16.52 0.33
N GLU A 259 8.14 -16.86 0.78
CA GLU A 259 7.16 -17.58 -0.03
C GLU A 259 6.40 -16.64 -0.98
N THR A 260 5.97 -15.50 -0.47
CA THR A 260 5.04 -14.61 -1.21
C THR A 260 5.71 -13.35 -1.77
N GLY A 261 6.91 -13.01 -1.29
CA GLY A 261 7.59 -11.76 -1.60
C GLY A 261 6.97 -10.53 -0.92
N ASN A 262 5.96 -10.70 -0.07
CA ASN A 262 5.36 -9.61 0.68
C ASN A 262 6.38 -9.03 1.66
N TRP A 263 6.81 -7.81 1.41
CA TRP A 263 7.75 -7.11 2.27
C TRP A 263 7.13 -6.75 3.62
N ALA A 264 7.89 -6.95 4.70
CA ALA A 264 7.52 -6.51 6.03
C ALA A 264 7.82 -5.01 6.19
N GLU A 265 6.98 -4.16 5.59
CA GLU A 265 7.04 -2.69 5.69
C GLU A 265 8.35 -2.10 5.13
N ARG A 266 8.72 -2.47 3.89
CA ARG A 266 10.04 -2.11 3.32
C ARG A 266 10.24 -0.59 3.34
N ILE A 267 11.27 -0.15 4.06
CA ILE A 267 11.71 1.23 4.01
C ILE A 267 12.59 1.40 2.78
N LEU A 268 12.14 2.22 1.83
CA LEU A 268 12.83 2.41 0.57
C LEU A 268 13.22 3.89 0.37
N PRO A 269 14.47 4.21 0.00
CA PRO A 269 14.86 5.56 -0.36
C PRO A 269 14.05 6.10 -1.55
N ILE A 270 13.67 7.38 -1.54
CA ILE A 270 12.90 8.00 -2.63
C ILE A 270 13.58 7.87 -4.00
N GLN A 271 14.91 7.81 -4.04
CA GLN A 271 15.64 7.61 -5.28
C GLN A 271 15.34 6.26 -5.95
N ARG A 272 15.07 5.20 -5.19
CA ARG A 272 14.73 3.88 -5.76
C ARG A 272 13.37 3.90 -6.45
N TYR A 273 12.38 4.61 -5.89
CA TYR A 273 11.11 4.85 -6.57
C TYR A 273 11.32 5.62 -7.88
N ARG A 274 12.16 6.66 -7.88
CA ARG A 274 12.48 7.41 -9.12
C ARG A 274 13.14 6.54 -10.18
N ILE A 275 14.09 5.69 -9.80
CA ILE A 275 14.76 4.76 -10.74
C ILE A 275 13.73 3.80 -11.34
N SER A 276 12.81 3.27 -10.53
CA SER A 276 11.79 2.33 -11.00
C SER A 276 10.75 2.99 -11.92
N LEU A 277 10.50 4.28 -11.75
CA LEU A 277 9.58 5.08 -12.57
C LEU A 277 10.23 5.69 -13.83
N ALA A 278 11.55 5.79 -13.88
CA ALA A 278 12.29 6.43 -14.97
C ALA A 278 12.01 5.83 -16.36
N PRO A 279 11.89 4.50 -16.54
CA PRO A 279 11.56 3.91 -17.84
C PRO A 279 10.23 4.39 -18.43
N CYS A 280 9.32 4.88 -17.58
CA CYS A 280 8.02 5.38 -17.99
C CYS A 280 7.94 6.91 -18.11
N ASN A 281 9.05 7.64 -17.93
CA ASN A 281 9.11 9.11 -17.90
C ASN A 281 8.25 9.77 -16.80
N TYR A 282 7.96 9.05 -15.72
CA TYR A 282 7.23 9.60 -14.58
C TYR A 282 8.12 10.47 -13.69
N HIS A 283 7.62 11.64 -13.33
CA HIS A 283 8.14 12.46 -12.25
C HIS A 283 7.47 12.10 -10.92
N LEU A 284 8.28 11.92 -9.88
CA LEU A 284 7.82 11.64 -8.52
C LEU A 284 7.92 12.88 -7.63
N SER A 285 6.77 13.35 -7.16
CA SER A 285 6.67 14.33 -6.08
C SER A 285 6.31 13.66 -4.75
N VAL A 286 6.90 14.14 -3.65
CA VAL A 286 6.67 13.60 -2.31
C VAL A 286 5.97 14.64 -1.46
N LYS A 287 4.85 14.27 -0.84
CA LYS A 287 4.08 15.12 0.07
C LYS A 287 4.11 14.55 1.49
N LYS A 288 3.93 15.45 2.46
CA LYS A 288 3.94 15.13 3.89
C LYS A 288 2.55 14.63 4.29
N GLY A 289 2.49 13.48 4.93
CA GLY A 289 1.30 13.04 5.65
C GLY A 289 1.06 13.85 6.93
N PHE A 290 0.00 13.51 7.65
CA PHE A 290 -0.45 14.20 8.84
C PHE A 290 -0.91 13.19 9.90
N TYR A 291 -0.91 13.58 11.17
CA TYR A 291 -1.38 12.74 12.28
C TYR A 291 -2.89 12.81 12.45
N ASN A 292 -3.48 11.70 12.90
CA ASN A 292 -4.87 11.63 13.32
C ASN A 292 -5.17 12.59 14.48
N THR A 293 -6.03 13.57 14.23
CA THR A 293 -6.52 14.54 15.23
C THR A 293 -7.85 14.12 15.88
N HIS A 294 -8.53 13.10 15.36
CA HIS A 294 -9.79 12.55 15.89
C HIS A 294 -9.53 11.49 16.96
N ARG A 295 -8.65 11.78 17.92
CA ARG A 295 -8.32 10.87 19.02
C ARG A 295 -9.32 11.01 20.15
N THR A 296 -9.62 9.90 20.82
CA THR A 296 -10.45 9.88 22.04
C THR A 296 -9.85 10.71 23.17
N ASN A 297 -8.52 10.79 23.26
CA ASN A 297 -7.81 11.61 24.24
C ASN A 297 -7.60 13.05 23.74
N PRO A 298 -8.19 14.07 24.40
CA PRO A 298 -8.10 15.47 23.96
C PRO A 298 -6.67 16.03 23.95
N LEU A 299 -5.82 15.65 24.91
CA LEU A 299 -4.43 16.09 24.97
C LEU A 299 -3.63 15.52 23.79
N GLN A 300 -3.85 14.24 23.46
CA GLN A 300 -3.21 13.64 22.30
C GLN A 300 -3.72 14.26 20.98
N SER A 301 -5.01 14.59 20.90
CA SER A 301 -5.59 15.31 19.76
C SER A 301 -4.93 16.67 19.57
N LEU A 302 -4.82 17.48 20.64
CA LEU A 302 -4.16 18.78 20.62
C LEU A 302 -2.68 18.66 20.20
N LEU A 303 -1.96 17.68 20.75
CA LEU A 303 -0.57 17.42 20.36
C LEU A 303 -0.46 17.09 18.86
N CYS A 304 -1.35 16.25 18.34
CA CYS A 304 -1.38 15.93 16.90
C CYS A 304 -1.68 17.17 16.05
N GLN A 305 -2.58 18.05 16.49
CA GLN A 305 -2.87 19.31 15.79
C GLN A 305 -1.64 20.24 15.75
N LEU A 306 -0.92 20.37 16.87
CA LEU A 306 0.31 21.16 16.94
C LEU A 306 1.39 20.59 16.02
N ILE A 307 1.61 19.26 16.05
CA ILE A 307 2.56 18.59 15.17
C ILE A 307 2.16 18.77 13.70
N ASN A 308 0.87 18.66 13.35
CA ASN A 308 0.39 18.90 12.00
C ASN A 308 0.63 20.35 11.56
N GLY A 309 0.48 21.32 12.47
CA GLY A 309 0.87 22.71 12.25
C GLY A 309 2.34 22.85 11.87
N LEU A 310 3.23 22.22 12.65
CA LEU A 310 4.67 22.20 12.40
C LEU A 310 5.02 21.52 11.07
N ILE A 311 4.44 20.36 10.79
CA ILE A 311 4.60 19.64 9.51
C ILE A 311 4.26 20.57 8.35
N ARG A 312 3.17 21.33 8.43
CA ARG A 312 2.71 22.22 7.35
C ARG A 312 3.71 23.35 7.08
N ILE A 313 4.18 24.06 8.10
CA ILE A 313 4.99 25.28 7.95
C ILE A 313 6.49 25.03 7.73
N SER A 314 7.00 23.87 8.13
CA SER A 314 8.45 23.56 8.15
C SER A 314 9.06 23.15 6.79
N GLY A 315 8.39 23.42 5.67
CA GLY A 315 8.91 23.09 4.33
C GLY A 315 9.25 21.61 4.19
N LYS A 316 10.47 21.29 3.72
CA LYS A 316 10.97 19.90 3.58
C LYS A 316 11.30 19.24 4.94
N ALA A 317 11.67 20.03 5.96
CA ALA A 317 11.99 19.48 7.29
C ALA A 317 10.78 18.79 7.93
N GLY A 318 9.56 19.17 7.55
CA GLY A 318 8.33 18.50 7.99
C GLY A 318 8.26 17.02 7.59
N LEU A 319 9.05 16.54 6.63
CA LEU A 319 9.12 15.11 6.29
C LEU A 319 9.70 14.26 7.43
N PHE A 320 10.58 14.84 8.28
CA PHE A 320 11.12 14.15 9.46
C PHE A 320 10.08 13.96 10.56
N LEU A 321 9.01 14.75 10.53
CA LEU A 321 7.90 14.68 11.48
C LEU A 321 6.69 13.93 10.92
N ALA A 322 6.51 13.89 9.60
CA ALA A 322 5.35 13.27 8.98
C ALA A 322 5.25 11.77 9.33
N PRO A 323 4.06 11.26 9.69
CA PRO A 323 3.88 9.85 10.05
C PRO A 323 3.86 8.93 8.83
N PHE A 324 3.50 9.47 7.67
CA PHE A 324 3.48 8.79 6.38
C PHE A 324 3.86 9.81 5.30
N ILE A 325 4.08 9.34 4.08
CA ILE A 325 4.26 10.19 2.91
C ILE A 325 3.29 9.80 1.80
N THR A 326 2.95 10.78 0.96
CA THR A 326 2.25 10.54 -0.30
C THR A 326 3.24 10.67 -1.44
N LEU A 327 3.36 9.60 -2.23
CA LEU A 327 4.08 9.58 -3.50
C LEU A 327 3.07 9.90 -4.59
N HIS A 328 3.26 11.01 -5.29
CA HIS A 328 2.43 11.38 -6.43
C HIS A 328 3.30 11.37 -7.67
N CYS A 329 3.03 10.39 -8.53
CA CYS A 329 3.74 10.16 -9.78
C CYS A 329 2.89 10.66 -10.95
N LYS A 330 3.48 11.49 -11.79
CA LYS A 330 2.85 12.04 -13.00
C LYS A 330 3.83 11.97 -14.16
N ASN A 331 3.36 11.63 -15.35
CA ASN A 331 4.20 11.66 -16.54
C ASN A 331 4.55 13.11 -16.95
N ASN A 332 5.81 13.34 -17.31
CA ASN A 332 6.25 14.59 -17.91
C ASN A 332 5.89 14.58 -19.40
N LYS A 333 4.66 14.96 -19.75
CA LYS A 333 4.36 15.42 -21.10
C LYS A 333 4.60 16.91 -21.24
#